data_AF-A0A0C9W8P8-F1
#
_entry.id   AF-A0A0C9W8P8-F1
#
_cell.length_a   1.000
_cell.length_b   1.000
_cell.length_c   1.000
_cell.angle_alpha   90.00
_cell.angle_beta   90.00
_cell.angle_gamma   90.00
#
_symmetry.space_group_name_H-M   'P 1'
#
loop_
_entity.id
_entity.type
_entity.pdbx_description
1 polymer ?
#
loop_
_entity_poly.entity_id
_entity_poly.type
_entity_poly.pdbx_seq_one_letter_code
_entity_poly.pdbx_strand_id
1 'polypeptide(L)'
;MTWRHCRSWHSTSLMTWSDSTHLTHFSNASLWPFYVFFGNQSKYLCSKPTSMACHHIAYIPSIELLLFCASHHAAIADVMMFCKWKLFQGVWKLLLDKNFMHVYEHGIVICCADGITCHVFPWFFTYSADYPEKVLLATIKFLGQCLCP
;
A
#
# COMPACT_ATOMS: atom_id res chain seq x y z
N MET A 1 -15.57 0.06 33.54
CA MET A 1 -16.27 -0.63 32.44
C MET A 1 -15.59 -1.97 32.22
N THR A 2 -16.32 -3.06 32.45
CA THR A 2 -15.77 -4.42 32.54
C THR A 2 -15.67 -5.08 31.16
N TRP A 3 -14.44 -5.46 30.79
CA TRP A 3 -13.97 -6.12 29.56
C TRP A 3 -14.53 -7.54 29.29
N ARG A 4 -15.80 -7.83 29.62
CA ARG A 4 -16.35 -9.20 29.57
C ARG A 4 -17.23 -9.52 28.34
N HIS A 5 -17.27 -8.67 27.31
CA HIS A 5 -18.12 -8.91 26.13
C HIS A 5 -17.39 -9.06 24.78
N CYS A 6 -16.08 -8.81 24.69
CA CYS A 6 -15.32 -9.04 23.45
C CYS A 6 -14.64 -10.41 23.53
N ARG A 7 -15.37 -11.49 23.19
CA ARG A 7 -14.84 -12.87 23.24
C ARG A 7 -14.23 -13.35 21.91
N SER A 8 -14.35 -12.58 20.83
CA SER A 8 -13.87 -12.98 19.51
C SER A 8 -12.77 -12.04 19.00
N TRP A 9 -11.59 -12.62 18.81
CA TRP A 9 -10.44 -11.99 18.17
C TRP A 9 -10.48 -12.38 16.70
N HIS A 10 -10.50 -11.40 15.82
CA HIS A 10 -10.56 -11.61 14.38
C HIS A 10 -9.35 -10.99 13.71
N SER A 11 -8.66 -11.78 12.88
CA SER A 11 -7.64 -11.26 11.98
C SER A 11 -8.29 -10.79 10.69
N THR A 12 -8.00 -9.55 10.31
CA THR A 12 -8.36 -8.99 9.00
C THR A 12 -7.12 -9.02 8.12
N SER A 13 -7.14 -9.89 7.13
CA SER A 13 -6.10 -10.02 6.13
C SER A 13 -6.12 -8.80 5.21
N LEU A 14 -5.02 -8.05 5.21
CA LEU A 14 -4.74 -6.98 4.27
C LEU A 14 -3.93 -7.57 3.12
N MET A 15 -4.54 -7.61 1.95
CA MET A 15 -3.86 -7.93 0.71
C MET A 15 -3.60 -6.61 0.00
N THR A 16 -2.33 -6.26 -0.20
CA THR A 16 -1.90 -4.97 -0.75
C THR A 16 -1.35 -5.15 -2.15
N TRP A 17 -1.61 -4.16 -2.99
CA TRP A 17 -1.05 -4.05 -4.31
C TRP A 17 -0.73 -2.61 -4.64
N SER A 18 0.17 -2.47 -5.58
CA SER A 18 0.42 -1.23 -6.28
C SER A 18 0.82 -1.58 -7.71
N ASP A 19 0.54 -0.66 -8.61
CA ASP A 19 0.86 -0.83 -10.03
C ASP A 19 0.93 0.55 -10.66
N SER A 20 1.99 0.84 -11.42
CA SER A 20 2.12 2.12 -12.12
C SER A 20 1.37 2.05 -13.44
N THR A 21 0.25 2.77 -13.52
CA THR A 21 -0.66 2.74 -14.67
C THR A 21 -0.49 3.98 -15.55
N HIS A 22 -0.39 3.79 -16.87
CA HIS A 22 -0.49 4.89 -17.84
C HIS A 22 -1.97 5.24 -18.04
N LEU A 23 -2.33 6.50 -17.76
CA LEU A 23 -3.73 6.95 -17.83
C LEU A 23 -4.21 7.25 -19.25
N THR A 24 -3.28 7.58 -20.15
CA THR A 24 -3.64 8.00 -21.51
C THR A 24 -2.63 7.48 -22.52
N HIS A 25 -3.10 7.17 -23.73
CA HIS A 25 -2.24 6.71 -24.83
C HIS A 25 -1.48 7.85 -25.53
N PHE A 26 -1.97 9.09 -25.41
CA PHE A 26 -1.44 10.26 -26.13
C PHE A 26 -0.73 11.29 -25.24
N SER A 27 -0.86 11.18 -23.91
CA SER A 27 -0.13 12.04 -22.96
C SER A 27 0.74 11.19 -22.04
N ASN A 28 1.77 11.80 -21.46
CA ASN A 28 2.67 11.11 -20.54
C ASN A 28 2.10 11.04 -19.09
N ALA A 29 0.77 11.19 -18.94
CA ALA A 29 0.10 11.10 -17.66
C ALA A 29 0.11 9.64 -17.16
N SER A 30 0.71 9.45 -15.99
CA SER A 30 0.74 8.18 -15.27
C SER A 30 0.19 8.37 -13.86
N LEU A 31 -0.36 7.29 -13.30
CA LEU A 31 -0.88 7.23 -11.95
C LEU A 31 -0.38 5.95 -11.30
N TRP A 32 0.06 6.07 -10.06
CA TRP A 32 0.53 4.93 -9.30
C TRP A 32 -0.36 4.72 -8.05
N PRO A 33 -1.50 4.04 -8.21
CA PRO A 33 -2.38 3.71 -7.09
C PRO A 33 -1.75 2.70 -6.15
N PHE A 34 -2.02 2.88 -4.87
CA PHE A 34 -1.82 1.88 -3.83
C PHE A 34 -3.21 1.46 -3.33
N TYR A 35 -3.52 0.17 -3.44
CA TYR A 35 -4.83 -0.37 -3.12
C TYR A 35 -4.76 -1.62 -2.25
N VAL A 36 -5.83 -1.84 -1.50
CA VAL A 36 -5.97 -2.93 -0.51
C VAL A 36 -7.29 -3.65 -0.71
N PHE A 37 -7.24 -4.97 -0.64
CA PHE A 37 -8.41 -5.81 -0.46
C PHE A 37 -8.36 -6.47 0.91
N PHE A 38 -9.55 -6.71 1.48
CA PHE A 38 -9.68 -7.55 2.65
C PHE A 38 -9.75 -9.02 2.23
N GLY A 39 -8.75 -9.81 2.59
CA GLY A 39 -8.69 -11.25 2.26
C GLY A 39 -9.82 -12.07 2.88
N ASN A 40 -10.51 -11.52 3.90
CA ASN A 40 -11.68 -12.12 4.52
C ASN A 40 -12.96 -11.96 3.67
N GLN A 41 -12.96 -11.11 2.65
CA GLN A 41 -14.08 -11.01 1.72
C GLN A 41 -14.05 -12.17 0.72
N SER A 42 -15.23 -12.60 0.30
CA SER A 42 -15.33 -13.69 -0.68
C SER A 42 -14.74 -13.28 -2.02
N LYS A 43 -14.10 -14.22 -2.71
CA LYS A 43 -13.58 -14.00 -4.07
C LYS A 43 -14.64 -13.43 -5.01
N TYR A 44 -15.88 -13.88 -4.89
CA TYR A 44 -17.00 -13.40 -5.70
C TYR A 44 -17.28 -11.90 -5.50
N LEU A 45 -17.17 -11.39 -4.27
CA LEU A 45 -17.29 -9.96 -4.01
C LEU A 45 -16.11 -9.21 -4.58
N CYS A 46 -14.88 -9.68 -4.35
CA CYS A 46 -13.67 -9.04 -4.88
C CYS A 46 -13.65 -9.00 -6.42
N SER A 47 -14.18 -10.01 -7.09
CA SER A 47 -14.26 -10.08 -8.56
C SER A 47 -15.44 -9.31 -9.17
N LYS A 48 -16.32 -8.71 -8.35
CA LYS A 48 -17.46 -7.93 -8.82
C LYS A 48 -17.10 -6.43 -8.78
N PRO A 49 -16.91 -5.75 -9.93
CA PRO A 49 -16.46 -4.35 -9.93
C PRO A 49 -17.40 -3.39 -9.18
N THR A 50 -18.69 -3.71 -9.14
CA THR A 50 -19.71 -2.90 -8.44
C THR A 50 -19.77 -3.14 -6.93
N SER A 51 -18.98 -4.06 -6.37
CA SER A 51 -18.93 -4.33 -4.93
C SER A 51 -18.09 -3.30 -4.16
N MET A 52 -17.26 -2.52 -4.86
CA MET A 52 -16.31 -1.58 -4.26
C MET A 52 -15.38 -2.23 -3.21
N ALA A 53 -15.06 -3.53 -3.39
CA ALA A 53 -14.18 -4.29 -2.51
C ALA A 53 -12.69 -3.88 -2.61
N CYS A 54 -12.32 -3.17 -3.68
CA CYS A 54 -10.99 -2.59 -3.85
C CYS A 54 -10.92 -1.22 -3.17
N HIS A 55 -10.10 -1.09 -2.13
CA HIS A 55 -9.94 0.16 -1.41
C HIS A 55 -8.66 0.87 -1.84
N HIS A 56 -8.78 2.01 -2.52
CA HIS A 56 -7.64 2.87 -2.83
C HIS A 56 -7.24 3.63 -1.56
N ILE A 57 -6.00 3.44 -1.11
CA ILE A 57 -5.52 4.06 0.14
C ILE A 57 -4.51 5.19 -0.10
N ALA A 58 -3.81 5.19 -1.22
CA ALA A 58 -2.92 6.28 -1.60
C ALA A 58 -2.71 6.36 -3.11
N TYR A 59 -2.24 7.52 -3.57
CA TYR A 59 -1.71 7.73 -4.91
C TYR A 59 -0.28 8.23 -4.79
N ILE A 60 0.68 7.47 -5.33
CA ILE A 60 2.10 7.81 -5.27
C ILE A 60 2.39 8.84 -6.38
N PRO A 61 2.96 10.00 -6.05
CA PRO A 61 3.25 11.02 -7.06
C PRO A 61 4.39 10.57 -7.98
N SER A 62 4.38 11.03 -9.23
CA SER A 62 5.53 10.83 -10.12
C SER A 62 6.72 11.67 -9.67
N ILE A 63 7.92 11.13 -9.83
CA ILE A 63 9.16 11.80 -9.41
C ILE A 63 9.60 12.88 -10.37
N GLU A 64 9.20 12.79 -11.63
CA GLU A 64 9.38 13.88 -12.59
C GLU A 64 8.67 15.14 -12.09
N LEU A 65 7.47 15.00 -11.52
CA LEU A 65 6.75 16.11 -10.89
C LEU A 65 7.52 16.67 -9.68
N LEU A 66 8.08 15.78 -8.85
CA LEU A 66 8.76 16.16 -7.61
C LEU A 66 10.14 16.82 -7.85
N LEU A 67 10.89 16.32 -8.83
CA LEU A 67 12.19 16.86 -9.24
C LEU A 67 12.05 18.13 -10.08
N PHE A 68 11.04 18.24 -10.94
CA PHE A 68 10.73 19.48 -11.65
C PHE A 68 10.48 20.63 -10.67
N CYS A 69 9.81 20.35 -9.55
CA CYS A 69 9.62 21.32 -8.46
C CYS A 69 10.89 21.65 -7.67
N ALA A 70 11.92 20.78 -7.68
CA ALA A 70 13.09 20.89 -6.81
C ALA A 70 14.38 21.35 -7.53
N SER A 71 14.57 21.05 -8.82
CA SER A 71 15.76 21.47 -9.59
C SER A 71 15.68 21.13 -11.09
N HIS A 72 16.20 22.01 -11.95
CA HIS A 72 16.14 21.96 -13.43
C HIS A 72 17.11 20.98 -14.13
N HIS A 73 17.66 19.97 -13.45
CA HIS A 73 18.66 19.08 -14.06
C HIS A 73 18.09 17.68 -14.33
N ALA A 74 18.36 17.17 -15.55
CA ALA A 74 18.10 15.78 -15.92
C ALA A 74 18.94 14.86 -15.04
N ALA A 75 18.32 14.24 -14.05
CA ALA A 75 18.99 13.33 -13.13
C ALA A 75 19.40 12.03 -13.84
N ILE A 76 20.61 11.56 -13.53
CA ILE A 76 21.14 10.26 -13.99
C ILE A 76 20.17 9.15 -13.55
N ALA A 77 20.00 8.10 -14.38
CA ALA A 77 19.03 7.02 -14.14
C ALA A 77 19.12 6.41 -12.73
N ASP A 78 20.33 6.27 -12.19
CA ASP A 78 20.56 5.74 -10.83
C ASP A 78 19.98 6.66 -9.73
N VAL A 79 20.10 7.98 -9.90
CA VAL A 79 19.53 8.97 -8.97
C VAL A 79 18.01 8.91 -9.00
N MET A 80 17.42 8.76 -10.20
CA MET A 80 15.97 8.59 -10.35
C MET A 80 15.45 7.35 -9.64
N MET A 81 16.18 6.23 -9.73
CA MET A 81 15.85 5.00 -9.02
C MET A 81 15.93 5.16 -7.50
N PHE A 82 16.98 5.82 -7.01
CA PHE A 82 17.11 6.11 -5.58
C PHE A 82 15.96 6.99 -5.06
N CYS A 83 15.62 8.05 -5.80
CA CYS A 83 14.46 8.90 -5.48
C CYS A 83 13.15 8.11 -5.51
N LYS A 84 12.97 7.19 -6.47
CA LYS A 84 11.82 6.26 -6.54
C LYS A 84 11.69 5.44 -5.27
N TRP A 85 12.80 4.86 -4.85
CA TRP A 85 12.85 4.07 -3.64
C TRP A 85 12.54 4.92 -2.40
N LYS A 86 13.19 6.07 -2.23
CA LYS A 86 12.93 6.98 -1.10
C LYS A 86 11.49 7.45 -1.03
N LEU A 87 10.89 7.78 -2.17
CA LEU A 87 9.50 8.18 -2.23
C LEU A 87 8.57 7.04 -1.77
N PHE A 88 8.78 5.84 -2.30
CA PHE A 88 7.98 4.66 -1.97
C PHE A 88 8.08 4.29 -0.48
N GLN A 89 9.30 4.32 0.08
CA GLN A 89 9.52 4.13 1.52
C GLN A 89 8.88 5.25 2.36
N GLY A 90 8.91 6.48 1.86
CA GLY A 90 8.21 7.62 2.46
C GLY A 90 6.69 7.42 2.53
N VAL A 91 6.09 6.91 1.45
CA VAL A 91 4.65 6.59 1.40
C VAL A 91 4.31 5.52 2.43
N TRP A 92 5.09 4.44 2.52
CA TRP A 92 4.89 3.42 3.55
C TRP A 92 4.98 3.97 4.97
N LYS A 93 5.92 4.87 5.24
CA LYS A 93 6.04 5.53 6.54
C LYS A 93 4.83 6.40 6.88
N LEU A 94 4.16 6.97 5.88
CA LEU A 94 2.92 7.72 6.06
C LEU A 94 1.72 6.80 6.28
N LEU A 95 1.66 5.66 5.58
CA LEU A 95 0.59 4.67 5.73
C LEU A 95 0.67 3.93 7.06
N LEU A 96 1.89 3.59 7.50
CA LEU A 96 2.17 2.96 8.80
C LEU A 96 2.33 4.03 9.89
N ASP A 97 1.33 4.90 9.99
CA ASP A 97 1.31 5.96 10.99
C ASP A 97 1.18 5.39 12.43
N LYS A 98 1.31 6.27 13.42
CA LYS A 98 1.27 5.86 14.83
C LYS A 98 -0.07 5.21 15.20
N ASN A 99 -1.18 5.67 14.60
CA ASN A 99 -2.50 5.14 14.88
C ASN A 99 -2.66 3.73 14.30
N PHE A 100 -2.21 3.53 13.06
CA PHE A 100 -2.22 2.23 12.41
C PHE A 100 -1.35 1.24 13.17
N MET A 101 -0.13 1.62 13.56
CA MET A 101 0.76 0.74 14.33
C MET A 101 0.16 0.38 15.69
N HIS A 102 -0.50 1.33 16.37
CA HIS A 102 -1.23 1.03 17.61
C HIS A 102 -2.36 0.02 17.37
N VAL A 103 -3.15 0.19 16.32
CA VAL A 103 -4.21 -0.75 15.92
C VAL A 103 -3.64 -2.11 15.48
N TYR A 104 -2.44 -2.13 14.88
CA TYR A 104 -1.77 -3.35 14.45
C TYR A 104 -1.33 -4.20 15.65
N GLU A 105 -0.77 -3.57 16.69
CA GLU A 105 -0.29 -4.25 17.89
C GLU A 105 -1.42 -4.60 18.87
N HIS A 106 -2.37 -3.68 19.06
CA HIS A 106 -3.41 -3.82 20.08
C HIS A 106 -4.77 -4.23 19.53
N GLY A 107 -4.98 -4.14 18.22
CA GLY A 107 -6.28 -4.34 17.60
C GLY A 107 -7.18 -3.12 17.72
N ILE A 108 -8.30 -3.16 17.00
CA ILE A 108 -9.37 -2.16 17.07
C ILE A 108 -10.70 -2.85 17.36
N VAL A 109 -11.50 -2.24 18.22
CA VAL A 109 -12.85 -2.71 18.53
C VAL A 109 -13.80 -2.28 17.42
N ILE A 110 -14.45 -3.25 16.76
CA ILE A 110 -15.44 -3.00 15.70
C ILE A 110 -16.76 -3.70 16.03
N CYS A 111 -17.88 -3.02 15.84
CA CYS A 111 -19.20 -3.64 15.88
C CYS A 111 -19.49 -4.27 14.52
N CYS A 112 -19.57 -5.60 14.49
CA CYS A 112 -19.86 -6.36 13.29
C CYS A 112 -21.34 -6.23 12.88
N ALA A 113 -21.66 -6.62 11.65
CA ALA A 113 -23.02 -6.54 11.11
C ALA A 113 -24.06 -7.40 11.86
N ASP A 114 -23.60 -8.41 12.59
CA ASP A 114 -24.41 -9.26 13.48
C ASP A 114 -24.65 -8.62 14.87
N GLY A 115 -24.16 -7.41 15.10
CA GLY A 115 -24.24 -6.69 16.38
C GLY A 115 -23.22 -7.14 17.41
N ILE A 116 -22.32 -8.08 17.07
CA ILE A 116 -21.28 -8.56 17.98
C ILE A 116 -20.07 -7.65 17.88
N THR A 117 -19.60 -7.19 19.04
CA THR A 117 -18.36 -6.42 19.12
C THR A 117 -17.16 -7.35 19.09
N CYS A 118 -16.27 -7.15 18.12
CA CYS A 118 -15.10 -7.97 17.87
C CYS A 118 -13.82 -7.13 18.01
N HIS A 119 -12.73 -7.79 18.42
CA HIS A 119 -11.41 -7.18 18.39
C HIS A 119 -10.71 -7.58 17.09
N VAL A 120 -10.44 -6.59 16.24
CA VAL A 120 -9.96 -6.79 14.87
C VAL A 120 -8.50 -6.39 14.75
N PHE A 121 -7.69 -7.30 14.19
CA PHE A 121 -6.25 -7.11 13.98
C PHE A 121 -5.96 -7.04 12.49
N PRO A 122 -5.52 -5.90 11.95
CA PRO A 122 -5.04 -5.86 10.57
C PRO A 122 -3.75 -6.68 10.45
N TRP A 123 -3.66 -7.52 9.43
CA TRP A 123 -2.46 -8.30 9.14
C TRP A 123 -2.14 -8.28 7.65
N PHE A 124 -0.99 -7.73 7.27
CA PHE A 124 -0.47 -7.84 5.90
C PHE A 124 -0.21 -9.30 5.53
N PHE A 125 -1.04 -9.83 4.65
CA PHE A 125 -0.98 -11.22 4.21
C PHE A 125 -0.18 -11.37 2.91
N THR A 126 -0.39 -10.47 1.96
CA THR A 126 0.30 -10.47 0.66
C THR A 126 0.57 -9.07 0.18
N TYR A 127 1.74 -8.86 -0.42
CA TYR A 127 2.02 -7.72 -1.27
C TYR A 127 2.30 -8.20 -2.69
N SER A 128 1.52 -7.73 -3.66
CA SER A 128 1.74 -8.06 -5.06
C SER A 128 2.05 -6.82 -5.87
N ALA A 129 3.14 -6.93 -6.62
CA ALA A 129 3.72 -5.88 -7.45
C ALA A 129 4.48 -6.51 -8.62
N ASP A 130 4.73 -5.72 -9.66
CA ASP A 130 5.59 -6.12 -10.78
C ASP A 130 7.08 -6.17 -10.34
N TYR A 131 7.97 -6.63 -11.22
CA TYR A 131 9.38 -6.83 -10.85
C TYR A 131 10.10 -5.53 -10.46
N PRO A 132 10.05 -4.44 -11.25
CA PRO A 132 10.61 -3.15 -10.86
C PRO A 132 10.11 -2.65 -9.51
N GLU A 133 8.83 -2.84 -9.19
CA GLU A 133 8.27 -2.37 -7.94
C GLU A 133 8.59 -3.27 -6.75
N LYS A 134 8.66 -4.59 -6.95
CA LYS A 134 9.21 -5.52 -5.95
C LYS A 134 10.63 -5.14 -5.55
N VAL A 135 11.41 -4.63 -6.50
CA VAL A 135 12.75 -4.12 -6.24
C VAL A 135 12.71 -2.92 -5.28
N LEU A 136 11.77 -1.99 -5.48
CA LEU A 136 11.58 -0.84 -4.59
C LEU A 136 11.06 -1.25 -3.19
N LEU A 137 10.18 -2.24 -3.13
CA LEU A 137 9.63 -2.76 -1.88
C LEU A 137 10.69 -3.49 -1.04
N ALA A 138 11.39 -4.45 -1.65
CA ALA A 138 12.28 -5.36 -0.96
C ALA A 138 13.73 -4.85 -0.84
N THR A 139 14.03 -3.65 -1.36
CA THR A 139 15.40 -3.10 -1.37
C THR A 139 16.41 -4.03 -2.07
N ILE A 140 15.94 -4.81 -3.05
CA ILE A 140 16.78 -5.77 -3.78
C ILE A 140 17.45 -5.09 -4.99
N LYS A 141 18.52 -5.70 -5.52
CA LYS A 141 19.27 -5.14 -6.65
C LYS A 141 18.43 -5.17 -7.92
N PHE A 142 18.21 -4.02 -8.56
CA PHE A 142 17.67 -3.98 -9.92
C PHE A 142 18.79 -4.26 -10.91
N LEU A 143 18.91 -5.50 -11.38
CA LEU A 143 19.88 -5.92 -12.42
C LEU A 143 21.36 -5.54 -12.15
N GLY A 144 21.73 -5.22 -10.90
CA GLY A 144 23.06 -4.72 -10.51
C GLY A 144 23.84 -5.69 -9.63
N GLN A 145 25.18 -5.55 -9.61
CA GLN A 145 26.08 -6.33 -8.75
C GLN A 145 26.15 -5.81 -7.30
N CYS A 146 25.69 -4.58 -7.02
CA CYS A 146 25.66 -3.94 -5.70
C CYS A 146 24.23 -3.56 -5.31
N LEU A 147 23.95 -3.44 -4.00
CA LEU A 147 22.67 -2.89 -3.53
C LEU A 147 22.55 -1.48 -4.12
N CYS A 148 21.35 -1.09 -4.54
CA CYS A 148 21.09 0.32 -4.86
C CYS A 148 21.58 1.15 -3.66
N PRO A 149 22.39 2.21 -3.88
CA PRO A 149 23.06 2.92 -2.80
C PRO A 149 22.09 3.49 -1.76
#